data_AF-A0A5J6SMQ6-F1
#
_entry.id   AF-A0A5J6SMQ6-F1
#
_cell.length_a   1.000
_cell.length_b   1.000
_cell.length_c   1.000
_cell.angle_alpha   90.00
_cell.angle_beta   90.00
_cell.angle_gamma   90.00
#
_symmetry.space_group_name_H-M   'P 1'
#
loop_
_entity.id
_entity.type
_entity.pdbx_description
1 polymer ?
#
loop_
_entity_poly.entity_id
_entity_poly.type
_entity_poly.pdbx_seq_one_letter_code
_entity_poly.pdbx_strand_id
1 'polypeptide(L)'
;MDTWSVIIVQIQRFERGIIMNIRKKTKKRQLTYEQKLFAVNEVRLKKRNRQDVADEMEIHINSLTGWLKLYREHGEDALHSHYEKSDLIEHTEELNRLRDIEKKYKEQLIQNEILKKFQAFLKENEKRSASKP
;
A
#
# COMPACT_ATOMS: atom_id res chain seq x y z
N MET A 1 37.06 -15.80 -23.93
CA MET A 1 35.68 -15.33 -23.67
C MET A 1 34.78 -16.13 -24.58
N ASP A 2 33.95 -16.97 -23.99
CA ASP A 2 33.24 -18.01 -24.74
C ASP A 2 32.01 -17.41 -25.39
N THR A 3 31.79 -17.72 -26.66
CA THR A 3 30.67 -17.22 -27.47
C THR A 3 29.31 -17.49 -26.80
N TRP A 4 29.22 -18.57 -26.03
CA TRP A 4 28.06 -18.92 -25.20
C TRP A 4 27.78 -17.91 -24.08
N SER A 5 28.80 -17.32 -23.47
CA SER A 5 28.63 -16.27 -22.44
C SER A 5 28.09 -14.97 -23.04
N VAL A 6 28.47 -14.64 -24.28
CA VAL A 6 27.95 -13.44 -24.98
C VAL A 6 26.46 -13.59 -25.30
N ILE A 7 26.05 -14.79 -25.74
CA ILE A 7 24.65 -15.08 -26.09
C ILE A 7 23.76 -15.07 -24.83
N ILE A 8 24.22 -15.64 -23.71
CA ILE A 8 23.46 -15.64 -22.45
C ILE A 8 23.25 -14.21 -21.91
N VAL A 9 24.29 -13.36 -21.99
CA VAL A 9 24.18 -11.95 -21.58
C VAL A 9 23.24 -11.18 -22.49
N GLN A 10 23.24 -11.45 -23.80
CA GLN A 10 22.34 -10.81 -24.76
C GLN A 10 20.87 -11.19 -24.52
N ILE A 11 20.60 -12.46 -24.19
CA ILE A 11 19.25 -12.97 -23.87
C ILE A 11 18.75 -12.39 -22.54
N GLN A 12 19.57 -12.39 -21.48
CA GLN A 12 19.21 -11.77 -20.21
C GLN A 12 18.91 -10.27 -20.35
N ARG A 13 19.62 -9.57 -21.24
CA ARG A 13 19.43 -8.14 -21.49
C ARG A 13 18.14 -7.85 -22.29
N PHE A 14 17.74 -8.76 -23.18
CA PHE A 14 16.47 -8.70 -23.91
C PHE A 14 15.27 -8.99 -23.01
N GLU A 15 15.34 -10.01 -22.15
CA GLU A 15 14.29 -10.33 -21.18
C GLU A 15 14.08 -9.20 -20.16
N ARG A 16 15.16 -8.59 -19.66
CA ARG A 16 15.08 -7.40 -18.78
C ARG A 16 14.41 -6.21 -19.47
N GLY A 17 14.60 -6.04 -20.78
CA GLY A 17 13.94 -4.98 -21.57
C GLY A 17 12.43 -5.21 -21.74
N ILE A 18 12.00 -6.45 -21.96
CA ILE A 18 10.58 -6.81 -22.10
C ILE A 18 9.85 -6.71 -20.75
N ILE A 19 10.49 -7.15 -19.65
CA ILE A 19 9.90 -7.09 -18.30
C ILE A 19 9.69 -5.63 -17.84
N MET A 20 10.55 -4.69 -18.25
CA MET A 20 10.41 -3.27 -17.90
C MET A 20 9.28 -2.55 -18.65
N ASN A 21 8.77 -3.07 -19.79
CA ASN A 21 7.76 -2.39 -20.61
C ASN A 21 6.30 -2.79 -20.30
N ILE A 22 6.07 -3.83 -19.48
CA ILE A 22 4.73 -4.40 -19.23
C ILE A 22 4.05 -3.79 -17.98
N ARG A 23 4.73 -2.94 -17.20
CA ARG A 23 4.20 -2.45 -15.91
C ARG A 23 4.30 -0.95 -15.65
N LYS A 24 4.20 -0.10 -16.67
CA LYS A 24 3.73 1.27 -16.44
C LYS A 24 2.20 1.23 -16.28
N LYS A 25 1.71 0.77 -15.13
CA LYS A 25 0.37 1.16 -14.65
C LYS A 25 0.45 2.67 -14.46
N THR A 26 0.09 3.43 -15.49
CA THR A 26 -0.10 4.87 -15.37
C THR A 26 -1.04 5.08 -14.19
N LYS A 27 -0.57 5.76 -13.15
CA LYS A 27 -1.44 6.12 -12.02
C LYS A 27 -2.66 6.81 -12.62
N LYS A 28 -3.83 6.18 -12.51
CA LYS A 28 -5.09 6.80 -12.97
C LYS A 28 -5.17 8.16 -12.29
N ARG A 29 -5.26 9.23 -13.09
CA ARG A 29 -5.39 10.60 -12.59
C ARG A 29 -6.56 10.64 -11.62
N GLN A 30 -6.29 10.97 -10.36
CA GLN A 30 -7.33 11.14 -9.36
C GLN A 30 -7.88 12.55 -9.53
N LEU A 31 -9.15 12.65 -9.94
CA LEU A 31 -9.82 13.95 -10.01
C LEU A 31 -10.16 14.43 -8.60
N THR A 32 -9.95 15.72 -8.36
CA THR A 32 -10.33 16.38 -7.12
C THR A 32 -11.85 16.50 -6.99
N TYR A 33 -12.32 16.76 -5.77
CA TYR A 33 -13.73 17.03 -5.50
C TYR A 33 -14.29 18.13 -6.43
N GLU A 34 -13.61 19.27 -6.48
CA GLU A 34 -13.98 20.42 -7.33
C GLU A 34 -14.15 20.04 -8.80
N GLN A 35 -13.25 19.21 -9.33
CA GLN A 35 -13.32 18.78 -10.73
C GLN A 35 -14.52 17.86 -10.97
N LYS A 36 -14.83 16.95 -10.04
CA LYS A 36 -16.02 16.10 -10.13
C LYS A 36 -17.31 16.93 -10.05
N LEU A 37 -17.35 17.89 -9.13
CA LEU A 37 -18.49 18.78 -8.94
C LEU A 37 -18.73 19.64 -10.18
N PHE A 38 -17.66 20.19 -10.77
CA PHE A 38 -17.73 20.93 -12.03
C PHE A 38 -18.34 20.07 -13.14
N ALA A 39 -17.83 18.85 -13.36
CA ALA A 39 -18.34 17.95 -14.40
C ALA A 39 -19.84 17.63 -14.23
N VAL A 40 -20.26 17.38 -12.98
CA VAL A 40 -21.67 17.11 -12.65
C VAL A 40 -22.55 18.34 -12.90
N ASN A 41 -22.09 19.53 -12.53
CA ASN A 41 -22.83 20.78 -12.73
C ASN A 41 -22.95 21.18 -14.21
N GLU A 42 -21.92 20.94 -15.03
CA GLU A 42 -21.99 21.17 -16.48
C GLU A 42 -23.13 20.36 -17.12
N VAL A 43 -23.28 19.10 -16.74
CA VAL A 43 -24.35 18.24 -17.27
C VAL A 43 -25.71 18.61 -16.66
N ARG A 44 -25.77 18.89 -15.36
CA ARG A 44 -27.05 19.09 -14.65
C ARG A 44 -27.66 20.47 -14.91
N LEU A 45 -26.84 21.52 -14.80
CA LEU A 45 -27.25 22.92 -14.87
C LEU A 45 -27.24 23.43 -16.32
N LYS A 46 -26.15 23.18 -17.05
CA LYS A 46 -26.02 23.64 -18.45
C LYS A 46 -26.57 22.66 -19.48
N LYS A 47 -27.08 21.49 -19.04
CA LYS A 47 -27.67 20.44 -19.91
C LYS A 47 -26.75 19.99 -21.05
N ARG A 48 -25.43 20.10 -20.86
CA ARG A 48 -24.44 19.65 -21.86
C ARG A 48 -24.49 18.14 -22.02
N ASN A 49 -24.09 17.66 -23.20
CA ASN A 49 -23.95 16.24 -23.45
C ASN A 49 -22.87 15.65 -22.53
N ARG A 50 -23.17 14.48 -21.96
CA ARG A 50 -22.25 13.75 -21.08
C ARG A 50 -20.97 13.35 -21.79
N GLN A 51 -21.06 12.99 -23.08
CA GLN A 51 -19.90 12.59 -23.86
C GLN A 51 -18.94 13.76 -24.05
N ASP A 52 -19.44 14.92 -24.49
CA ASP A 52 -18.63 16.12 -24.70
C ASP A 52 -17.91 16.58 -23.41
N VAL A 53 -18.62 16.57 -22.28
CA VAL A 53 -18.02 16.92 -20.97
C VAL A 53 -16.98 15.89 -20.54
N ALA A 54 -17.23 14.61 -20.81
CA ALA A 54 -16.29 13.55 -20.47
C ALA A 54 -15.00 13.65 -21.31
N ASP A 55 -15.14 13.93 -22.60
CA ASP A 55 -14.01 14.08 -23.53
C ASP A 55 -13.19 15.34 -23.21
N GLU A 56 -13.83 16.48 -22.94
CA GLU A 56 -13.17 17.73 -22.57
C GLU A 56 -12.36 17.61 -21.26
N MET A 57 -12.88 16.83 -20.30
CA MET A 57 -12.22 16.62 -19.01
C MET A 57 -11.29 15.40 -18.99
N GLU A 58 -11.12 14.71 -20.12
CA GLU A 58 -10.35 13.46 -20.26
C GLU A 58 -10.76 12.39 -19.23
N ILE A 59 -12.05 12.28 -18.95
CA ILE A 59 -12.61 11.30 -18.03
C ILE A 59 -13.41 10.25 -18.79
N HIS A 60 -13.45 9.04 -18.24
CA HIS A 60 -14.30 8.00 -18.79
C HIS A 60 -15.78 8.34 -18.53
N ILE A 61 -16.64 8.24 -19.55
CA ILE A 61 -18.09 8.56 -19.45
C ILE A 61 -18.80 7.80 -18.33
N ASN A 62 -18.43 6.54 -18.07
CA ASN A 62 -18.97 5.76 -16.94
C ASN A 62 -18.64 6.39 -15.59
N SER A 63 -17.47 7.02 -15.43
CA SER A 63 -17.12 7.74 -14.19
C SER A 63 -18.06 8.93 -13.98
N LEU A 64 -18.28 9.73 -15.03
CA LEU A 64 -19.22 10.86 -14.98
C LEU A 64 -20.66 10.40 -14.70
N THR A 65 -21.07 9.30 -15.32
CA THR A 65 -22.39 8.70 -15.07
C THR A 65 -22.54 8.22 -13.63
N GLY A 66 -21.49 7.60 -13.07
CA GLY A 66 -21.44 7.21 -11.66
C GLY A 66 -21.55 8.42 -10.73
N TRP A 67 -20.80 9.49 -10.99
CA TRP A 67 -20.88 10.74 -10.19
C TRP A 67 -22.26 11.39 -10.26
N LEU A 68 -22.89 11.43 -11.43
CA LEU A 68 -24.25 11.95 -11.58
C LEU A 68 -25.28 11.12 -10.79
N LYS A 69 -25.08 9.80 -10.70
CA LYS A 69 -25.91 8.92 -9.88
C LYS A 69 -25.69 9.20 -8.39
N LEU A 70 -24.43 9.20 -7.94
CA LEU A 70 -24.07 9.48 -6.55
C LEU A 70 -24.60 10.83 -6.07
N TYR A 71 -24.44 11.87 -6.89
CA TYR A 71 -24.95 13.21 -6.60
C TYR A 71 -26.48 13.21 -6.41
N ARG A 72 -27.20 12.43 -7.23
CA ARG A 72 -28.66 12.33 -7.13
C ARG A 72 -29.12 11.63 -5.84
N GLU A 73 -28.39 10.61 -5.42
CA GLU A 73 -28.75 9.76 -4.28
C GLU A 73 -28.34 10.40 -2.94
N HIS A 74 -27.20 11.07 -2.91
CA HIS A 74 -26.53 11.48 -1.67
C HIS A 74 -26.05 12.94 -1.66
N GLY A 75 -26.33 13.71 -2.71
CA GLY A 75 -25.92 15.12 -2.81
C GLY A 75 -24.43 15.31 -3.10
N GLU A 76 -23.95 16.53 -2.84
CA GLU A 76 -22.57 16.97 -3.16
C GLU A 76 -21.51 16.18 -2.39
N ASP A 77 -21.77 15.87 -1.13
CA ASP A 77 -20.85 15.17 -0.22
C ASP A 77 -20.38 13.82 -0.78
N ALA A 78 -21.21 13.14 -1.57
CA ALA A 78 -20.85 11.85 -2.16
C ALA A 78 -19.82 11.94 -3.30
N LEU A 79 -19.51 13.14 -3.80
CA LEU A 79 -18.41 13.34 -4.74
C LEU A 79 -17.04 13.41 -4.05
N HIS A 80 -17.03 13.61 -2.72
CA HIS A 80 -15.80 13.49 -1.95
C HIS A 80 -15.23 12.09 -2.16
N SER A 81 -13.97 12.10 -2.53
CA SER A 81 -13.16 10.92 -2.53
C SER A 81 -13.13 10.36 -1.11
N HIS A 82 -13.80 9.23 -0.85
CA HIS A 82 -13.71 8.52 0.43
C HIS A 82 -12.30 7.90 0.66
N TYR A 83 -11.34 8.19 -0.24
CA TYR A 83 -9.93 7.90 -0.09
C TYR A 83 -9.18 9.16 0.37
N GLU A 84 -9.82 10.00 1.19
CA GLU A 84 -9.13 10.99 1.99
C GLU A 84 -8.03 10.27 2.76
N LYS A 85 -6.78 10.56 2.35
CA LYS A 85 -5.59 9.82 2.74
C LYS A 85 -5.31 9.84 4.24
N SER A 86 -6.01 10.65 5.02
CA SER A 86 -5.84 10.79 6.47
C SER A 86 -5.99 9.43 7.16
N ASP A 87 -7.12 8.77 6.97
CA ASP A 87 -7.41 7.49 7.63
C ASP A 87 -6.45 6.39 7.19
N LEU A 88 -6.02 6.42 5.92
CA LEU A 88 -5.04 5.47 5.39
C LEU A 88 -3.64 5.69 5.97
N ILE A 89 -3.22 6.94 6.15
CA ILE A 89 -1.91 7.28 6.74
C ILE A 89 -1.91 6.87 8.21
N GLU A 90 -2.94 7.23 8.97
CA GLU A 90 -3.08 6.85 10.38
C GLU A 90 -3.10 5.32 10.57
N HIS A 91 -3.87 4.60 9.74
CA HIS A 91 -3.86 3.13 9.75
C HIS A 91 -2.49 2.54 9.42
N THR A 92 -1.74 3.15 8.50
CA THR A 92 -0.39 2.67 8.19
C THR A 92 0.60 2.93 9.32
N GLU A 93 0.47 4.03 10.05
CA GLU A 93 1.32 4.35 11.20
C GLU A 93 1.04 3.43 12.39
N GLU A 94 -0.23 3.20 12.73
CA GLU A 94 -0.60 2.30 13.82
C GLU A 94 -0.21 0.85 13.52
N LEU A 95 -0.36 0.38 12.27
CA LEU A 95 0.11 -0.95 11.86
C LEU A 95 1.63 -1.11 12.02
N ASN A 96 2.40 -0.07 11.68
CA ASN A 96 3.85 -0.08 11.85
C ASN A 96 4.22 -0.12 13.34
N ARG A 97 3.55 0.68 14.16
CA ARG A 97 3.74 0.70 15.62
C ARG A 97 3.44 -0.66 16.25
N LEU A 98 2.33 -1.30 15.88
CA LEU A 98 1.94 -2.63 16.37
C LEU A 98 2.98 -3.69 16.00
N ARG A 99 3.49 -3.67 14.76
CA ARG A 99 4.55 -4.57 14.32
C ARG A 99 5.83 -4.40 15.15
N ASP A 100 6.21 -3.16 15.44
CA ASP A 100 7.42 -2.87 16.22
C ASP A 100 7.27 -3.30 17.69
N ILE A 101 6.08 -3.13 18.27
CA ILE A 101 5.74 -3.63 19.61
C ILE A 101 5.84 -5.16 19.64
N GLU A 102 5.24 -5.85 18.67
CA GLU A 102 5.28 -7.31 18.60
C GLU A 102 6.72 -7.84 18.50
N LYS A 103 7.56 -7.18 17.69
CA LYS A 103 8.98 -7.51 17.56
C LYS A 103 9.72 -7.38 18.88
N LYS A 104 9.57 -6.24 19.57
CA LYS A 104 10.19 -6.00 20.89
C LYS A 104 9.73 -7.00 21.93
N TYR A 105 8.44 -7.34 21.92
CA TYR A 105 7.87 -8.33 22.84
C TYR A 105 8.51 -9.72 22.64
N LYS A 106 8.65 -10.17 21.38
CA LYS A 106 9.33 -11.44 21.07
C LYS A 106 10.79 -11.44 21.49
N GLU A 107 11.51 -10.35 21.27
CA GLU A 107 12.89 -10.18 21.74
C GLU A 107 12.98 -10.30 23.26
N GLN A 108 12.08 -9.64 23.99
CA GLN A 108 12.02 -9.71 25.47
C GLN A 108 11.72 -11.12 25.99
N LEU A 109 10.85 -11.88 25.31
CA LEU A 109 10.58 -13.27 25.68
C LEU A 109 11.83 -14.14 25.56
N ILE A 110 12.60 -13.97 24.48
CA ILE A 110 13.86 -14.69 24.26
C ILE A 110 14.87 -14.33 25.36
N GLN A 111 15.03 -13.03 25.68
CA GLN A 111 15.94 -12.59 26.75
C GLN A 111 15.56 -13.19 28.10
N ASN A 112 14.26 -13.21 28.44
CA ASN A 112 13.77 -13.83 29.67
C ASN A 112 14.04 -15.34 29.71
N GLU A 113 13.92 -16.04 28.58
CA GLU A 113 14.22 -17.46 28.51
C GLU A 113 15.72 -17.74 28.75
N ILE A 114 16.60 -16.95 28.13
CA ILE A 114 18.05 -17.03 28.32
C ILE A 114 18.39 -16.80 29.80
N LEU A 115 17.82 -15.76 30.42
CA LEU A 115 18.05 -15.45 31.83
C LEU A 115 17.61 -16.58 32.76
N LYS A 116 16.45 -17.19 32.50
CA LYS A 116 15.96 -18.35 33.29
C LYS A 116 16.91 -19.54 33.16
N LYS A 117 17.36 -19.86 31.94
CA LYS A 117 18.33 -20.93 31.69
C LYS A 117 19.66 -20.65 32.39
N PHE A 118 20.13 -19.41 32.35
CA PHE A 118 21.36 -19.00 33.03
C PHE A 118 21.25 -19.11 34.55
N GLN A 119 20.14 -18.66 35.14
CA GLN A 119 19.89 -18.81 36.58
C GLN A 119 19.83 -20.29 36.99
N ALA A 120 19.18 -21.14 36.20
CA ALA A 120 19.13 -22.58 36.46
C ALA A 120 20.53 -23.22 36.41
N PHE A 121 21.34 -22.85 35.42
CA PHE A 121 22.72 -23.31 35.28
C PHE A 121 23.59 -22.93 36.49
N LEU A 122 23.52 -21.68 36.95
CA LEU A 122 24.27 -21.23 38.13
C LEU A 122 23.89 -22.03 39.39
N LYS A 123 22.58 -22.21 39.65
CA LYS A 123 22.09 -22.99 40.79
C LYS A 123 22.53 -24.45 40.76
N GLU A 124 22.59 -25.05 39.58
CA GLU A 124 23.08 -26.42 39.43
C GLU A 124 24.58 -26.52 39.72
N ASN A 125 25.37 -25.54 39.26
CA ASN A 125 26.81 -25.52 39.48
C ASN A 125 27.16 -25.33 40.97
N GLU A 126 26.45 -24.45 41.68
CA GLU A 126 26.60 -24.27 43.13
C GLU A 126 26.36 -25.58 43.89
N LYS A 127 25.30 -26.32 43.54
CA LYS A 127 24.99 -27.62 44.14
C LYS A 127 26.09 -28.66 43.88
N ARG A 128 26.64 -28.69 42.67
CA ARG A 128 27.74 -29.60 42.29
C ARG A 128 29.05 -29.26 43.01
N SER A 129 29.35 -27.98 43.23
CA SER A 129 30.52 -27.57 44.02
C SER A 129 30.36 -27.86 45.51
N ALA A 130 29.14 -27.78 46.05
CA ALA A 130 28.84 -28.07 47.45
C ALA A 130 28.78 -29.57 47.78
N SER A 131 28.66 -30.45 46.77
CA SER A 131 28.62 -31.92 46.96
C SER A 131 29.97 -32.62 46.68
N LYS A 132 31.04 -31.86 46.45
CA LYS A 132 32.39 -32.41 46.23
C LYS A 132 33.08 -32.54 47.60
N PRO A 133 33.49 -33.76 48.03
CA PRO A 133 34.12 -33.99 49.33
C PRO A 133 35.52 -33.38 49.42
#